data_AF-A0A382GQX0-F1
#
_entry.id   AF-A0A382GQX0-F1
#
_cell.length_a   1.000
_cell.length_b   1.000
_cell.length_c   1.000
_cell.angle_alpha   90.00
_cell.angle_beta   90.00
_cell.angle_gamma   90.00
#
_symmetry.space_group_name_H-M   'P 1'
#
loop_
_entity.id
_entity.type
_entity.pdbx_description
1 polymer ?
#
loop_
_entity_poly.entity_id
_entity_poly.type
_entity_poly.pdbx_seq_one_letter_code
_entity_poly.pdbx_strand_id
1 'polypeptide(L)'
;ALKESKEQFGEKEKIIKKNVDSLIKVYSSMKAPEAAKLIAAIDEDLALRIISGMKDKVAGQVLSQLDVKVAKAITEKLAGKEEKKPKKEEP
;
A
#
# COMPACT_ATOMS: atom_id res chain seq x y z
N ALA A 1 25.79 5.07 23.30
CA ALA A 1 25.91 4.22 22.09
C ALA A 1 24.63 3.42 21.79
N LEU A 2 24.38 2.26 22.42
CA LEU A 2 23.22 1.40 22.06
C LEU A 2 21.84 2.01 22.37
N LYS A 3 21.74 2.82 23.43
CA LYS A 3 20.48 3.45 23.85
C LYS A 3 20.10 4.61 22.91
N GLU A 4 21.06 5.47 22.57
CA GLU A 4 20.89 6.57 21.62
C GLU A 4 20.56 6.07 20.20
N SER A 5 21.19 4.97 19.76
CA SER A 5 20.88 4.35 18.46
C SER A 5 19.46 3.79 18.39
N LYS A 6 18.93 3.23 19.49
CA LYS A 6 17.54 2.73 19.57
C LYS A 6 16.54 3.87 19.63
N GLU A 7 16.85 4.93 20.37
CA GLU A 7 16.03 6.13 20.49
C GLU A 7 15.91 6.83 19.12
N GLN A 8 17.03 7.06 18.43
CA GLN A 8 17.03 7.63 17.08
C GLN A 8 16.28 6.77 16.05
N PHE A 9 16.37 5.44 16.15
CA PHE A 9 15.62 4.54 15.27
C PHE A 9 14.11 4.65 15.54
N GLY A 10 13.71 4.63 16.80
CA GLY A 10 12.29 4.77 17.19
C GLY A 10 11.69 6.12 16.79
N GLU A 11 12.46 7.21 16.84
CA GLU A 11 12.00 8.52 16.35
C GLU A 11 11.78 8.53 14.83
N LYS A 12 12.71 7.94 14.06
CA LYS A 12 12.56 7.81 12.60
C LYS A 12 11.32 7.01 12.23
N GLU A 13 11.06 5.89 12.91
CA GLU A 13 9.85 5.08 12.67
C GLU A 13 8.57 5.85 12.95
N LYS A 14 8.52 6.64 14.05
CA LYS A 14 7.36 7.48 14.37
C LYS A 14 7.10 8.52 13.28
N ILE A 15 8.14 9.15 12.75
CA ILE A 15 8.02 10.13 11.66
C ILE A 15 7.51 9.45 10.39
N ILE A 16 8.09 8.30 10.01
CA ILE A 16 7.65 7.54 8.84
C ILE A 16 6.18 7.14 8.99
N LYS A 17 5.78 6.62 10.15
CA LYS A 17 4.38 6.26 10.43
C LYS A 17 3.45 7.46 10.27
N LYS A 18 3.79 8.61 10.87
CA LYS A 18 3.00 9.84 10.75
C LYS A 18 2.85 10.31 9.30
N ASN A 19 3.91 10.16 8.50
CA ASN A 19 3.88 10.50 7.08
C ASN A 19 2.94 9.57 6.31
N VAL A 20 3.04 8.25 6.54
CA VAL A 20 2.13 7.27 5.93
C VAL A 20 0.67 7.51 6.33
N ASP A 21 0.40 7.78 7.61
CA ASP A 21 -0.95 8.12 8.11
C ASP A 21 -1.51 9.39 7.42
N SER A 22 -0.65 10.35 7.12
CA SER A 22 -1.03 11.55 6.38
C SER A 22 -1.35 11.23 4.93
N LEU A 23 -0.54 10.39 4.28
CA LEU A 23 -0.80 9.93 2.90
C LEU A 23 -2.11 9.15 2.81
N ILE A 24 -2.38 8.24 3.76
CA ILE A 24 -3.66 7.52 3.83
C ILE A 24 -4.83 8.50 3.79
N LYS A 25 -4.79 9.58 4.60
CA LYS A 25 -5.85 10.60 4.62
C LYS A 25 -5.97 11.35 3.30
N VAL A 26 -4.86 11.78 2.72
CA VAL A 26 -4.84 12.51 1.44
C VAL A 26 -5.46 11.65 0.33
N TYR A 27 -4.98 10.43 0.15
CA TYR A 27 -5.49 9.55 -0.90
C TYR A 27 -6.93 9.08 -0.63
N SER A 28 -7.33 8.90 0.63
CA SER A 28 -8.72 8.55 0.98
C SER A 28 -9.72 9.68 0.72
N SER A 29 -9.24 10.92 0.63
CA SER A 29 -10.08 12.10 0.33
C SER A 29 -10.24 12.36 -1.18
N MET A 30 -9.42 11.72 -2.01
CA MET A 30 -9.46 11.85 -3.47
C MET A 30 -10.63 11.05 -4.06
N LYS A 31 -11.00 11.38 -5.29
CA LYS A 31 -11.90 10.51 -6.06
C LYS A 31 -11.17 9.21 -6.39
N ALA A 32 -11.89 8.09 -6.33
CA ALA A 32 -11.31 6.76 -6.53
C ALA A 32 -10.46 6.63 -7.81
N PRO A 33 -10.87 7.15 -8.99
CA PRO A 33 -10.05 7.05 -10.20
C PRO A 33 -8.74 7.85 -10.13
N GLU A 34 -8.73 9.00 -9.43
CA GLU A 34 -7.54 9.82 -9.25
C GLU A 34 -6.55 9.16 -8.28
N ALA A 35 -7.07 8.68 -7.14
CA ALA A 35 -6.28 7.92 -6.19
C ALA A 35 -5.64 6.69 -6.83
N ALA A 36 -6.40 5.91 -7.62
CA ALA A 36 -5.89 4.73 -8.29
C ALA A 36 -4.75 5.03 -9.27
N LYS A 37 -4.87 6.09 -10.07
CA LYS A 37 -3.79 6.52 -10.98
C LYS A 37 -2.50 6.85 -10.25
N LEU A 38 -2.60 7.55 -9.12
CA LEU A 38 -1.44 7.91 -8.31
C LEU A 38 -0.85 6.70 -7.58
N ILE A 39 -1.69 5.82 -7.03
CA ILE A 39 -1.26 4.58 -6.36
C ILE A 39 -0.53 3.65 -7.35
N ALA A 40 -0.98 3.55 -8.60
CA ALA A 40 -0.32 2.74 -9.62
C ALA A 40 1.06 3.28 -10.05
N ALA A 41 1.38 4.54 -9.73
CA ALA A 41 2.61 5.21 -10.15
C ALA A 41 3.70 5.25 -9.05
N ILE A 42 3.39 4.81 -7.83
CA ILE A 42 4.33 4.80 -6.71
C ILE A 42 4.88 3.39 -6.46
N ASP A 43 5.89 3.31 -5.59
CA ASP A 43 6.45 2.06 -5.12
C ASP A 43 5.38 1.13 -4.51
N GLU A 44 5.48 -0.16 -4.82
CA GLU A 44 4.44 -1.13 -4.47
C GLU A 44 4.32 -1.34 -2.95
N ASP A 45 5.43 -1.32 -2.21
CA ASP A 45 5.38 -1.45 -0.74
C ASP A 45 4.73 -0.23 -0.10
N LEU A 46 4.97 0.96 -0.66
CA LEU A 46 4.29 2.18 -0.23
C LEU A 46 2.79 2.14 -0.57
N ALA A 47 2.43 1.71 -1.79
CA ALA A 47 1.04 1.52 -2.19
C ALA A 47 0.33 0.54 -1.26
N LEU A 48 0.97 -0.58 -0.92
CA LEU A 48 0.45 -1.59 0.00
C LEU A 48 0.16 -0.98 1.38
N ARG A 49 1.11 -0.22 1.94
CA ARG A 49 0.94 0.45 3.25
C ARG A 49 -0.20 1.46 3.23
N ILE A 50 -0.32 2.24 2.16
CA ILE A 50 -1.39 3.23 2.03
C ILE A 50 -2.75 2.55 1.91
N ILE A 51 -2.90 1.58 1.00
CA ILE A 51 -4.16 0.86 0.78
C ILE A 51 -4.57 0.08 2.05
N SER A 52 -3.62 -0.54 2.76
CA SER A 52 -3.88 -1.25 4.04
C SER A 52 -4.45 -0.33 5.13
N GLY A 53 -4.07 0.95 5.10
CA GLY A 53 -4.52 1.93 6.09
C GLY A 53 -5.83 2.63 5.73
N MET A 54 -6.35 2.45 4.52
CA MET A 54 -7.65 2.99 4.12
C MET A 54 -8.80 2.25 4.80
N LYS A 55 -9.96 2.91 4.92
CA LYS A 55 -11.20 2.22 5.28
C LYS A 55 -11.58 1.23 4.17
N ASP A 56 -12.08 0.05 4.53
CA ASP A 56 -12.40 -1.04 3.59
C ASP A 56 -13.19 -0.59 2.35
N LYS A 57 -14.23 0.22 2.56
CA LYS A 57 -15.05 0.76 1.46
C LYS A 57 -14.23 1.62 0.50
N VAL A 58 -13.37 2.49 1.02
CA VAL A 58 -12.52 3.38 0.21
C VAL A 58 -11.45 2.57 -0.51
N ALA A 59 -10.80 1.63 0.18
CA ALA A 59 -9.84 0.71 -0.41
C ALA A 59 -10.47 -0.07 -1.57
N GLY A 60 -11.66 -0.64 -1.37
CA GLY A 60 -12.39 -1.35 -2.43
C GLY A 60 -12.73 -0.47 -3.63
N GLN A 61 -13.12 0.79 -3.39
CA GLN A 61 -13.36 1.75 -4.48
C GLN A 61 -12.07 2.04 -5.26
N VAL A 62 -10.93 2.29 -4.60
CA VAL A 62 -9.65 2.55 -5.27
C VAL A 62 -9.16 1.31 -6.03
N LEU A 63 -9.19 0.14 -5.41
CA LEU A 63 -8.81 -1.13 -6.04
C LEU A 63 -9.65 -1.43 -7.29
N SER A 64 -10.94 -1.08 -7.30
CA SER A 64 -11.82 -1.27 -8.47
C SER A 64 -11.44 -0.43 -9.70
N GLN A 65 -10.60 0.59 -9.51
CA GLN A 65 -10.16 1.51 -10.56
C GLN A 65 -8.73 1.21 -11.05
N LEU A 66 -8.04 0.26 -10.42
CA LEU A 66 -6.69 -0.17 -10.83
C LEU A 66 -6.77 -1.16 -11.99
N ASP A 67 -5.66 -1.29 -12.72
CA ASP A 67 -5.49 -2.42 -13.63
C ASP A 67 -5.58 -3.75 -12.88
N VAL A 68 -6.15 -4.77 -13.52
CA VAL A 68 -6.40 -6.08 -12.91
C VAL A 68 -5.13 -6.71 -12.36
N LYS A 69 -3.98 -6.54 -13.04
CA LYS A 69 -2.70 -7.09 -12.57
C LYS A 69 -2.22 -6.41 -11.31
N VAL A 70 -2.36 -5.08 -11.24
CA VAL A 70 -1.97 -4.27 -10.07
C VAL A 70 -2.87 -4.60 -8.88
N ALA A 71 -4.20 -4.63 -9.09
CA ALA A 71 -5.16 -4.98 -8.06
C ALA A 71 -4.90 -6.41 -7.51
N LYS A 72 -4.62 -7.38 -8.39
CA LYS A 72 -4.22 -8.74 -7.99
C LYS A 72 -2.96 -8.72 -7.13
N ALA A 73 -1.90 -8.07 -7.58
CA ALA A 73 -0.63 -8.04 -6.85
C ALA A 73 -0.79 -7.46 -5.44
N ILE A 74 -1.43 -6.30 -5.33
CA ILE A 74 -1.69 -5.64 -4.04
C ILE A 74 -2.53 -6.54 -3.13
N THR A 75 -3.66 -7.08 -3.62
CA THR A 75 -4.56 -7.90 -2.79
C THR A 75 -3.95 -9.22 -2.35
N GLU A 76 -3.15 -9.88 -3.19
CA GLU A 76 -2.42 -11.08 -2.82
C GLU A 76 -1.38 -10.79 -1.73
N LYS A 77 -0.63 -9.70 -1.86
CA LYS A 77 0.35 -9.27 -0.83
C LYS A 77 -0.32 -8.89 0.49
N LEU A 78 -1.47 -8.21 0.45
CA LEU A 78 -2.27 -7.94 1.65
C LEU A 78 -2.72 -9.23 2.35
N ALA A 79 -3.05 -10.26 1.58
CA ALA A 79 -3.44 -11.57 2.10
C ALA A 79 -2.24 -12.43 2.55
N GLY A 80 -1.01 -11.90 2.52
CA GLY A 80 0.20 -12.63 2.86
C GLY A 80 0.56 -13.74 1.86
N LYS A 81 0.07 -13.65 0.61
CA LYS A 81 0.47 -14.58 -0.44
C LYS A 81 1.77 -14.09 -1.07
N GLU A 82 2.81 -14.92 -0.98
CA GLU A 82 4.01 -14.73 -1.80
C GLU A 82 3.66 -14.96 -3.27
N GLU A 83 4.36 -14.26 -4.18
CA GLU A 83 4.20 -14.43 -5.62
C GLU A 83 4.38 -15.90 -6.02
N LYS A 84 3.28 -16.65 -6.05
CA LYS A 84 3.26 -17.92 -6.76
C LYS A 84 3.34 -17.53 -8.23
N LYS A 85 4.55 -17.67 -8.82
CA LYS A 85 4.77 -17.62 -10.26
C LYS A 85 3.58 -18.31 -10.93
N PRO A 86 2.98 -17.70 -11.97
CA PRO A 86 1.78 -18.26 -12.58
C PRO A 86 2.06 -19.73 -12.90
N LYS A 87 1.23 -20.62 -12.36
CA LYS A 87 1.13 -21.98 -12.91
C LYS A 87 0.87 -21.73 -14.38
N LYS A 88 1.83 -22.10 -15.24
CA LYS A 88 1.62 -22.14 -16.68
C LYS A 88 0.25 -22.79 -16.87
N GLU A 89 -0.67 -22.09 -17.52
CA GLU A 89 -1.81 -22.73 -18.15
C GLU A 89 -1.19 -23.74 -19.11
N GLU A 90 -1.11 -25.00 -18.67
CA GLU A 90 -0.77 -26.11 -19.56
C GLU A 90 -1.98 -26.28 -20.49
N PRO A 91 -1.74 -26.43 -21.81
CA PRO A 91 -2.80 -26.64 -22.79
C PRO A 91 -3.57 -27.94 -22.54
#